data_AF-A0A537GZX0-F1
#
_entry.id   AF-A0A537GZX0-F1
#
_cell.length_a   1.000
_cell.length_b   1.000
_cell.length_c   1.000
_cell.angle_alpha   90.00
_cell.angle_beta   90.00
_cell.angle_gamma   90.00
#
_symmetry.space_group_name_H-M   'P 1'
#
loop_
_entity.id
_entity.type
_entity.pdbx_description
1 polymer ?
#
loop_
_entity_poly.entity_id
_entity_poly.type
_entity_poly.pdbx_seq_one_letter_code
_entity_poly.pdbx_strand_id
1 'polypeptide(L)'
;MTEVADVLDRYPELKTEAQIVSLLSLLAISKQGLREILERYNVDSPLEIRERISKGAIPGHPAYEDYLDAIAYSSDVKAAGDALRKKLNEFLS
;
A
#
# COMPACT_ATOMS: atom_id res chain seq x y z
N MET A 1 20.32 5.00 28.26
CA MET A 1 19.98 5.02 26.83
C MET A 1 18.69 5.82 26.71
N THR A 2 18.65 6.84 25.87
CA THR A 2 17.40 7.57 25.60
C THR A 2 16.61 6.76 24.58
N GLU A 3 15.35 6.46 24.84
CA GLU A 3 14.53 5.69 23.90
C GLU A 3 14.16 6.56 22.68
N VAL A 4 13.94 5.93 21.53
CA VAL A 4 13.50 6.64 20.31
C VAL A 4 12.19 7.40 20.58
N ALA A 5 11.31 6.84 21.41
CA ALA A 5 10.08 7.50 21.84
C ALA A 5 10.35 8.83 22.57
N ASP A 6 11.32 8.86 23.50
CA ASP A 6 11.68 10.06 24.26
C ASP A 6 12.24 11.18 23.35
N VAL A 7 12.95 10.80 22.29
CA VAL A 7 13.47 11.75 21.29
C VAL A 7 12.33 12.31 20.43
N LEU A 8 11.44 11.44 19.94
CA LEU A 8 10.32 11.86 19.10
C LEU A 8 9.28 12.72 19.85
N ASP A 9 9.12 12.52 21.15
CA ASP A 9 8.25 13.36 21.97
C ASP A 9 8.87 14.72 22.29
N ARG A 10 10.21 14.83 22.26
CA ARG A 10 10.93 16.09 22.43
C ARG A 10 11.00 16.93 21.15
N TYR A 11 10.92 16.30 19.98
CA TYR A 11 11.05 16.93 18.66
C TYR A 11 9.86 16.55 17.77
N PRO A 12 8.73 17.26 17.86
CA PRO A 12 7.50 16.95 17.12
C PRO A 12 7.65 17.01 15.60
N GLU A 13 8.59 17.80 15.09
CA GLU A 13 9.01 17.85 13.69
C GLU A 13 9.61 16.52 13.23
N LEU A 14 10.52 15.92 14.01
CA LEU A 14 11.12 14.61 13.71
C LEU A 14 10.06 13.50 13.75
N LYS A 15 9.07 13.62 14.63
CA LYS A 15 7.92 12.71 14.69
C LYS A 15 7.08 12.79 13.42
N THR A 16 6.85 14.00 12.90
CA THR A 16 6.09 14.20 11.66
C THR A 16 6.88 13.69 10.44
N GLU A 17 8.17 13.98 10.36
CA GLU A 17 9.04 13.46 9.30
C GLU A 17 9.07 11.93 9.28
N ALA A 18 9.23 11.29 10.44
CA ALA A 18 9.20 9.83 10.56
C ALA A 18 7.86 9.23 10.10
N GLN A 19 6.74 9.88 10.42
CA GLN A 19 5.41 9.48 9.93
C GLN A 19 5.30 9.59 8.41
N ILE A 20 5.78 10.67 7.82
CA ILE A 20 5.80 10.86 6.36
C ILE A 20 6.62 9.77 5.68
N VAL A 21 7.83 9.48 6.18
CA VAL A 21 8.71 8.43 5.65
C VAL A 21 8.06 7.05 5.75
N SER A 22 7.38 6.76 6.87
CA SER A 22 6.65 5.50 7.06
C SER A 22 5.50 5.35 6.05
N LEU A 23 4.70 6.40 5.85
CA LEU A 23 3.61 6.41 4.88
C LEU A 23 4.11 6.26 3.43
N LEU A 24 5.23 6.91 3.08
CA LEU A 24 5.89 6.74 1.79
C LEU A 24 6.35 5.30 1.57
N SER A 25 6.94 4.69 2.59
CA SER A 25 7.42 3.31 2.53
C SER A 25 6.27 2.33 2.33
N LEU A 26 5.18 2.50 3.09
CA LEU A 26 3.96 1.70 2.93
C LEU A 26 3.39 1.86 1.51
N LEU A 27 3.26 3.08 1.02
CA LEU A 27 2.76 3.36 -0.32
C LEU A 27 3.62 2.68 -1.41
N ALA A 28 4.94 2.71 -1.27
CA ALA A 28 5.87 2.11 -2.22
C ALA A 28 5.74 0.57 -2.22
N ILE A 29 5.73 -0.05 -1.04
CA ILE A 29 5.59 -1.50 -0.89
C ILE A 29 4.25 -1.98 -1.45
N SER A 30 3.15 -1.32 -1.08
CA SER A 30 1.81 -1.71 -1.56
C SER A 30 1.68 -1.53 -3.08
N LYS A 31 2.26 -0.47 -3.66
CA LYS A 31 2.29 -0.31 -5.13
C LYS A 31 3.08 -1.42 -5.81
N GLN A 32 4.23 -1.79 -5.25
CA GLN A 32 5.05 -2.86 -5.80
C GLN A 32 4.33 -4.21 -5.74
N GLY A 33 3.76 -4.56 -4.59
CA GLY A 33 2.99 -5.81 -4.44
C GLY A 33 1.79 -5.89 -5.38
N LEU A 34 1.02 -4.80 -5.52
CA LEU A 34 -0.07 -4.73 -6.49
C LEU A 34 0.44 -4.95 -7.92
N ARG A 35 1.50 -4.23 -8.31
CA ARG A 35 2.08 -4.31 -9.64
C ARG A 35 2.54 -5.72 -9.99
N GLU A 36 3.24 -6.39 -9.07
CA GLU A 36 3.73 -7.76 -9.28
C GLU A 36 2.60 -8.76 -9.55
N ILE A 37 1.47 -8.63 -8.84
CA ILE A 37 0.31 -9.48 -9.07
C ILE A 37 -0.33 -9.16 -10.44
N LEU A 38 -0.55 -7.88 -10.75
CA LEU A 38 -1.16 -7.48 -12.02
C LEU A 38 -0.31 -7.92 -13.23
N GLU A 39 1.02 -7.78 -13.14
CA GLU A 39 1.95 -8.23 -14.17
C GLU A 39 1.93 -9.76 -14.34
N ARG A 40 1.84 -10.53 -13.24
CA ARG A 40 1.75 -12.01 -13.29
C ARG A 40 0.57 -12.50 -14.12
N TYR A 41 -0.56 -11.79 -14.05
CA TYR A 41 -1.78 -12.13 -14.80
C TYR A 41 -1.93 -11.34 -16.10
N ASN A 42 -1.06 -10.38 -16.39
CA ASN A 42 -1.17 -9.45 -17.52
C ASN A 42 -2.58 -8.83 -17.59
N VAL A 43 -2.94 -8.12 -16.51
CA VAL A 43 -4.22 -7.42 -16.31
C VAL A 43 -3.95 -5.99 -15.83
N ASP A 44 -4.90 -5.10 -16.03
CA ASP A 44 -4.78 -3.72 -15.56
C ASP A 44 -5.42 -3.52 -14.17
N SER A 45 -6.23 -4.48 -13.71
CA SER A 45 -6.94 -4.39 -12.43
C SER A 45 -7.14 -5.75 -11.73
N PRO A 46 -7.29 -5.77 -10.39
CA PRO A 46 -7.59 -7.01 -9.66
C PRO A 46 -8.92 -7.65 -10.10
N LEU A 47 -9.90 -6.84 -10.51
CA LEU A 47 -11.22 -7.32 -10.93
C LEU A 47 -11.15 -8.20 -12.18
N GLU A 48 -10.22 -7.94 -13.09
CA GLU A 48 -9.99 -8.79 -14.26
C GLU A 48 -9.49 -10.19 -13.88
N ILE A 49 -8.69 -10.31 -12.80
CA ILE A 49 -8.26 -11.62 -12.27
C ILE A 49 -9.49 -12.43 -11.86
N ARG A 50 -10.37 -11.82 -11.06
CA ARG A 50 -11.64 -12.45 -10.64
C ARG A 50 -12.52 -12.81 -11.83
N GLU A 51 -12.62 -11.94 -12.83
CA GLU A 51 -13.41 -12.22 -14.04
C GLU A 51 -12.84 -13.42 -14.80
N ARG A 52 -11.52 -13.48 -15.00
CA ARG A 52 -10.85 -14.61 -15.66
C ARG A 52 -11.04 -15.92 -14.90
N ILE A 53 -11.00 -15.91 -13.56
CA ILE A 53 -11.34 -17.08 -12.73
C ILE A 53 -12.79 -17.51 -13.00
N SER A 54 -13.74 -16.57 -12.96
CA SER A 54 -15.17 -16.88 -13.12
C SER A 54 -15.52 -17.47 -14.49
N LYS A 55 -14.77 -17.10 -15.52
CA LYS A 55 -14.91 -17.63 -16.89
C LYS A 55 -14.15 -18.95 -17.10
N GLY A 56 -13.42 -19.43 -16.09
CA GLY A 56 -12.54 -20.61 -16.20
C GLY A 56 -11.32 -20.38 -17.09
N ALA A 57 -10.95 -19.13 -17.37
CA ALA A 57 -9.80 -18.79 -18.22
C ALA A 57 -8.46 -19.00 -17.49
N ILE A 58 -8.47 -18.92 -16.15
CA ILE A 58 -7.35 -19.26 -15.27
C ILE A 58 -7.85 -20.12 -14.11
N PRO A 59 -7.00 -21.00 -13.53
CA PRO A 59 -7.40 -21.82 -12.39
C PRO A 59 -7.73 -20.97 -11.17
N GLY A 60 -8.71 -21.40 -10.37
CA GLY A 60 -9.12 -20.69 -9.16
C GLY A 60 -7.99 -20.57 -8.13
N HIS A 61 -7.25 -21.64 -7.88
CA HIS A 61 -6.03 -21.59 -7.05
C HIS A 61 -4.79 -21.63 -7.96
N PRO A 62 -3.78 -20.78 -7.75
CA PRO A 62 -3.62 -19.79 -6.65
C PRO A 62 -4.21 -18.40 -6.97
N ALA A 63 -4.97 -18.25 -8.06
CA ALA A 63 -5.35 -16.94 -8.57
C ALA A 63 -6.35 -16.19 -7.69
N TYR A 64 -7.15 -16.89 -6.89
CA TYR A 64 -8.12 -16.28 -6.00
C TYR A 64 -7.41 -15.62 -4.81
N GLU A 65 -6.39 -16.25 -4.26
CA GLU A 65 -5.52 -15.70 -3.23
C GLU A 65 -4.79 -14.46 -3.74
N ASP A 66 -4.19 -14.55 -4.92
CA ASP A 66 -3.55 -13.39 -5.58
C ASP A 66 -4.55 -12.24 -5.84
N TYR A 67 -5.80 -12.55 -6.21
CA TYR A 67 -6.86 -11.55 -6.34
C TYR A 67 -7.13 -10.84 -5.00
N LEU A 68 -7.24 -11.58 -3.90
CA LEU A 68 -7.48 -11.00 -2.57
C LEU A 68 -6.32 -10.11 -2.13
N ASP A 69 -5.08 -10.57 -2.35
CA ASP A 69 -3.88 -9.79 -2.04
C ASP A 69 -3.82 -8.52 -2.88
N ALA A 70 -4.15 -8.59 -4.18
CA ALA A 70 -4.21 -7.40 -5.03
C ALA A 70 -5.31 -6.41 -4.59
N ILE A 71 -6.45 -6.89 -4.10
CA ILE A 71 -7.48 -6.02 -3.50
C ILE A 71 -6.95 -5.34 -2.24
N ALA A 72 -6.26 -6.08 -1.36
CA ALA A 72 -5.66 -5.52 -0.16
C ALA A 72 -4.62 -4.45 -0.50
N TYR A 73 -3.67 -4.75 -1.39
CA TYR A 73 -2.69 -3.77 -1.84
C TYR A 73 -3.32 -2.54 -2.49
N SER A 74 -4.36 -2.71 -3.32
CA SER A 74 -5.08 -1.58 -3.91
C SER A 74 -5.73 -0.69 -2.85
N SER A 75 -6.28 -1.28 -1.78
CA SER A 75 -6.82 -0.53 -0.65
C SER A 75 -5.72 0.22 0.10
N ASP A 76 -4.60 -0.44 0.36
CA ASP A 76 -3.46 0.17 1.06
C ASP A 76 -2.83 1.32 0.28
N VAL A 77 -2.68 1.20 -1.05
CA VAL A 77 -2.20 2.28 -1.91
C VAL A 77 -3.08 3.52 -1.77
N LYS A 78 -4.40 3.34 -1.76
CA LYS A 78 -5.34 4.44 -1.59
C LYS A 78 -5.23 5.04 -0.19
N ALA A 79 -5.32 4.22 0.85
CA ALA A 79 -5.29 4.67 2.24
C ALA A 79 -3.97 5.38 2.59
N ALA A 80 -2.83 4.79 2.24
CA ALA A 80 -1.51 5.38 2.45
C ALA A 80 -1.33 6.68 1.64
N GLY A 81 -1.83 6.71 0.40
CA GLY A 81 -1.80 7.91 -0.45
C GLY A 81 -2.60 9.07 0.15
N ASP A 82 -3.82 8.80 0.63
CA ASP A 82 -4.69 9.80 1.26
C ASP A 82 -4.10 10.29 2.59
N ALA A 83 -3.57 9.38 3.41
CA ALA A 83 -2.91 9.71 4.68
C ALA A 83 -1.63 10.54 4.46
N LEU A 84 -0.80 10.16 3.47
CA LEU A 84 0.40 10.89 3.10
C LEU A 84 0.07 12.30 2.63
N ARG A 85 -0.93 12.45 1.76
CA ARG A 85 -1.40 13.77 1.30
C ARG A 85 -1.84 14.63 2.47
N LYS A 86 -2.64 14.08 3.39
CA LYS A 86 -3.08 14.78 4.59
C LYS A 86 -1.88 15.24 5.44
N LYS A 87 -0.92 14.35 5.70
CA LYS A 87 0.27 14.70 6.50
C LYS A 87 1.19 15.71 5.85
N LEU A 88 1.40 15.63 4.54
CA LEU A 88 2.18 16.64 3.81
C LEU A 88 1.52 18.02 3.89
N ASN A 89 0.19 18.09 3.75
CA ASN A 89 -0.53 19.37 3.90
C ASN A 89 -0.38 19.94 5.30
N GLU A 90 -0.49 19.11 6.35
CA GLU A 90 -0.30 19.53 7.74
C GLU A 90 1.14 20.00 8.03
N PHE A 91 2.14 19.39 7.38
CA PHE A 91 3.56 19.74 7.57
C PHE A 91 3.96 21.01 6.82
N LEU A 92 3.30 21.32 5.70
CA LEU A 92 3.61 22.46 4.83
C LEU A 92 2.74 23.71 5.12
N SER A 93 1.74 23.60 6.00
CA SER A 93 0.86 24.70 6.43
C SER A 93 1.40 25.40 7.66
#